data_AF-A0A7J9SIF5-F1
#
_entry.id   AF-A0A7J9SIF5-F1
#
_cell.length_a   1.000
_cell.length_b   1.000
_cell.length_c   1.000
_cell.angle_alpha   90.00
_cell.angle_beta   90.00
_cell.angle_gamma   90.00
#
_symmetry.space_group_name_H-M   'P 1'
#
loop_
_entity.id
_entity.type
_entity.pdbx_description
1 polymer ?
#
loop_
_entity_poly.entity_id
_entity_poly.type
_entity_poly.pdbx_seq_one_letter_code
_entity_poly.pdbx_strand_id
1 'polypeptide(L)' 'MPAVLGHEGSGVVEGDATPTEFIPDLIEPYRRGKFPFDELVTYYDFDEIRDAVEASEEGSAIKPIRRVSEA' A
#
# COMPACT_ATOMS: atom_id res chain seq x y z
N MET A 1 28.26 -38.58 -6.87
CA MET A 1 27.74 -37.21 -6.66
C MET A 1 26.23 -37.27 -6.82
N PRO A 2 25.41 -37.05 -5.77
CA PRO A 2 23.97 -37.00 -5.98
C PRO A 2 23.63 -35.70 -6.73
N ALA A 3 22.64 -35.76 -7.62
CA ALA A 3 22.14 -34.60 -8.33
C ALA A 3 21.48 -33.62 -7.34
N VAL A 4 21.86 -32.34 -7.40
CA VAL A 4 21.13 -31.28 -6.71
C VAL A 4 19.88 -30.99 -7.54
N LEU A 5 18.71 -31.21 -6.95
CA LEU A 5 17.42 -30.84 -7.53
C LEU A 5 17.39 -29.31 -7.68
N GLY A 6 17.16 -28.79 -8.89
CA GLY A 6 17.07 -27.36 -9.13
C GLY A 6 15.87 -26.75 -8.40
N HIS A 7 16.07 -25.59 -7.77
CA HIS A 7 15.01 -24.82 -7.13
C HIS A 7 14.75 -23.61 -8.03
N GLU A 8 13.56 -23.50 -8.60
CA GLU A 8 13.15 -22.33 -9.38
C GLU A 8 12.36 -21.39 -8.45
N GLY A 9 12.82 -20.16 -8.31
CA GLY A 9 12.14 -19.10 -7.55
C GLY A 9 11.66 -18.00 -8.49
N SER A 10 10.46 -17.48 -8.25
CA SER A 10 9.96 -16.27 -8.93
C SER A 10 9.85 -15.13 -7.91
N GLY A 11 10.31 -13.95 -8.30
CA GLY A 11 10.24 -12.72 -7.51
C GLY A 11 9.21 -11.77 -8.11
N VAL A 12 8.50 -11.04 -7.26
CA VAL A 12 7.49 -10.06 -7.67
C VAL A 12 7.88 -8.71 -7.10
N VAL A 13 7.93 -7.70 -7.96
CA VAL A 13 8.15 -6.30 -7.58
C VAL A 13 6.85 -5.55 -7.82
N GLU A 14 6.32 -4.89 -6.80
CA GLU A 14 5.10 -4.06 -6.91
C GLU A 14 3.89 -4.79 -7.52
N GLY A 15 3.79 -6.11 -7.33
CA GLY A 15 2.70 -6.92 -7.88
C GLY A 15 2.85 -7.33 -9.35
N ASP A 16 4.02 -7.11 -9.97
CA ASP A 16 4.30 -7.40 -11.39
C ASP A 16 3.29 -6.72 -12.34
N ALA A 17 2.92 -5.49 -11.98
CA ALA A 17 1.87 -4.73 -12.65
C ALA A 17 2.43 -3.50 -13.39
N THR A 18 1.81 -3.13 -14.51
CA THR A 18 2.01 -1.82 -15.15
C THR A 18 1.18 -0.77 -14.41
N PRO A 19 1.78 0.20 -13.67
CA PRO A 19 1.00 1.08 -12.79
C PRO A 19 -0.04 1.95 -13.52
N THR A 20 0.30 2.44 -14.72
CA THR A 20 -0.59 3.29 -15.55
C THR A 20 -1.87 2.56 -15.98
N GLU A 21 -1.84 1.22 -16.04
CA GLU A 21 -2.98 0.38 -16.41
C GLU A 21 -3.69 -0.12 -15.15
N PHE A 22 -2.93 -0.62 -14.18
CA PHE A 22 -3.47 -1.31 -13.02
C PHE A 22 -4.10 -0.39 -11.98
N ILE A 23 -3.57 0.82 -11.76
CA ILE A 23 -4.18 1.78 -10.81
C ILE A 23 -5.62 2.13 -11.24
N PRO A 24 -5.90 2.52 -12.51
CA PRO A 24 -7.27 2.69 -12.99
C PRO A 24 -8.17 1.47 -12.73
N ASP A 25 -7.66 0.26 -12.95
CA ASP A 25 -8.40 -0.99 -12.73
C ASP A 25 -8.74 -1.25 -11.26
N LEU A 26 -7.95 -0.73 -10.31
CA LEU A 26 -8.23 -0.80 -8.86
C LEU A 26 -9.27 0.25 -8.40
N ILE A 27 -9.29 1.42 -9.02
CA ILE A 27 -10.20 2.51 -8.65
C ILE A 27 -11.66 2.14 -8.92
N GLU A 28 -11.94 1.43 -10.01
CA GLU A 28 -13.30 1.07 -10.39
C GLU A 28 -13.98 0.10 -9.39
N PRO A 29 -13.35 -1.00 -8.94
CA PRO A 29 -13.81 -1.81 -7.82
C PRO A 29 -14.01 -1.02 -6.52
N TYR A 30 -13.11 -0.10 -6.19
CA TYR A 30 -13.25 0.77 -5.00
C TYR A 30 -14.53 1.61 -5.09
N ARG A 31 -14.77 2.28 -6.22
CA ARG A 31 -15.99 3.08 -6.47
C ARG A 31 -17.28 2.26 -6.38
N ARG A 32 -17.21 0.96 -6.68
CA ARG A 32 -18.34 0.02 -6.55
C ARG A 32 -18.45 -0.61 -5.15
N GLY A 33 -17.65 -0.18 -4.19
CA GLY A 33 -17.61 -0.72 -2.83
C GLY A 33 -17.08 -2.16 -2.74
N LYS A 34 -16.33 -2.62 -3.75
CA LYS A 34 -15.77 -3.99 -3.82
C LYS A 34 -14.30 -4.07 -3.42
N PHE A 35 -13.66 -2.92 -3.22
CA PHE A 35 -12.26 -2.83 -2.81
C PHE A 35 -12.07 -1.64 -1.85
N PRO A 36 -12.46 -1.77 -0.58
CA PRO A 36 -12.45 -0.69 0.40
C PRO A 36 -11.04 -0.45 0.97
N PHE A 37 -10.11 -0.01 0.14
CA PHE A 37 -8.73 0.24 0.59
C PHE A 37 -8.63 1.45 1.55
N ASP A 38 -9.62 2.34 1.52
CA ASP A 38 -9.74 3.53 2.36
C ASP A 38 -9.91 3.18 3.85
N GLU A 39 -10.42 1.98 4.18
CA GLU A 39 -10.50 1.49 5.56
C GLU A 39 -9.12 1.30 6.21
N LEU A 40 -8.05 1.20 5.41
CA LEU A 40 -6.67 1.10 5.90
C LEU A 40 -6.06 2.48 6.22
N VAL A 41 -6.73 3.56 5.84
CA VAL A 41 -6.19 4.91 5.91
C VAL A 41 -6.45 5.52 7.29
N THR A 42 -5.40 6.08 7.87
CA THR A 42 -5.50 6.99 9.02
C THR A 42 -4.98 8.35 8.60
N TYR A 43 -5.77 9.40 8.81
CA TYR A 43 -5.41 10.75 8.40
C TYR A 43 -4.70 11.50 9.52
N TYR A 44 -3.70 12.28 9.11
CA TYR A 44 -2.93 13.17 9.96
C TYR A 44 -2.85 14.56 9.31
N ASP A 45 -2.89 15.60 10.13
CA ASP A 45 -2.67 16.97 9.69
C ASP A 45 -1.19 17.22 9.36
N PHE A 46 -0.91 18.39 8.77
CA PHE A 46 0.39 18.65 8.17
C PHE A 46 1.53 18.62 9.19
N ASP A 47 1.27 19.10 10.40
CA ASP A 47 2.16 19.25 11.55
C ASP A 47 2.31 17.97 12.39
N GLU A 48 1.46 16.97 12.18
CA GLU A 48 1.45 15.68 12.89
C GLU A 48 2.36 14.62 12.24
N ILE A 49 3.31 15.01 11.39
CA ILE A 49 4.13 14.06 10.61
C ILE A 49 4.90 13.06 11.49
N ARG A 50 5.35 13.48 12.69
CA ARG A 50 6.06 12.59 13.60
C ARG A 50 5.13 11.52 14.16
N ASP A 51 3.94 11.93 14.57
CA ASP A 51 2.94 11.04 15.16
C ASP A 51 2.43 10.04 14.11
N ALA A 52 2.31 10.47 12.84
CA ALA A 52 1.98 9.60 11.71
C ALA A 52 3.03 8.50 11.45
N VAL A 53 4.32 8.82 11.61
CA VAL A 53 5.42 7.86 11.47
C VAL A 53 5.44 6.88 12.64
N GLU A 54 5.37 7.39 13.88
CA GLU A 54 5.36 6.55 15.08
C GLU A 54 4.20 5.55 15.05
N ALA A 55 2.99 6.03 14.71
CA ALA A 55 1.81 5.18 14.57
C ALA A 55 1.97 4.09 13.51
N SER A 56 2.69 4.37 12.42
CA SER A 56 3.00 3.37 11.39
C SER A 56 4.02 2.34 11.85
N GLU A 57 5.02 2.76 12.63
CA GLU A 57 6.07 1.87 13.14
C GLU A 57 5.53 0.93 14.23
N GLU A 58 4.67 1.43 15.12
CA GLU A 58 4.03 0.61 16.16
C GLU A 58 2.82 -0.20 15.63
N GLY A 59 2.36 0.10 14.42
CA GLY A 59 1.26 -0.61 13.75
C GLY A 59 -0.14 -0.16 14.13
N SER A 60 -0.29 0.97 14.84
CA SER A 60 -1.60 1.57 15.15
C SER A 60 -2.22 2.27 13.92
N ALA A 61 -1.41 2.65 12.93
CA ALA A 61 -1.86 3.12 11.62
C ALA A 61 -1.31 2.23 10.49
N ILE A 62 -2.17 1.63 9.68
CA ILE A 62 -1.76 0.75 8.57
C ILE A 62 -1.24 1.58 7.37
N LYS A 63 -2.00 2.60 6.97
CA LYS A 63 -1.62 3.53 5.91
C LYS A 63 -1.84 4.98 6.37
N PRO A 64 -0.86 5.61 7.03
CA PRO A 64 -0.96 7.02 7.35
C PRO A 64 -0.98 7.85 6.06
N ILE A 65 -1.95 8.77 5.94
CA ILE A 65 -2.02 9.76 4.87
C ILE A 65 -2.03 11.14 5.51
N ARG A 66 -1.03 11.93 5.14
CA ARG A 66 -0.91 13.31 5.56
C ARG A 66 -1.72 14.23 4.65
N ARG A 67 -2.55 15.09 5.23
CA ARG A 67 -3.31 16.11 4.52
C ARG A 67 -2.39 17.28 4.15
N VAL A 68 -2.47 17.76 2.90
CA VAL A 68 -1.54 18.78 2.34
C VAL A 68 -2.27 20.05 1.89
N SER A 69 -3.52 20.27 2.29
CA SER A 69 -4.27 21.47 1.91
C SER A 69 -4.05 22.65 2.87
N GLU A 70 -3.84 23.86 2.34
CA GLU A 70 -4.35 25.08 2.98
C GLU A 70 -5.88 25.12 2.82
N ALA A 71 -6.58 25.69 3.81
CA ALA A 71 -8.03 25.89 3.77
C ALA A 71 -8.47 26.77 2.59
#